data_AF-A0A660L4P8-F1
#
_entry.id   AF-A0A660L4P8-F1
#
_cell.length_a   1.000
_cell.length_b   1.000
_cell.length_c   1.000
_cell.angle_alpha   90.00
_cell.angle_beta   90.00
_cell.angle_gamma   90.00
#
_symmetry.space_group_name_H-M   'P 1'
#
loop_
_entity.id
_entity.type
_entity.pdbx_description
1 polymer ?
#
loop_
_entity_poly.entity_id
_entity_poly.type
_entity_poly.pdbx_seq_one_letter_code
_entity_poly.pdbx_strand_id
1 'polypeptide(L)'
;MNDALPSLGPLRSGRGSSVDGKGSDLGCGYLPSSFARMVDLAQLFVCAALSRFRAAEAERKLRDDRSPFDGSRAPEPSPARGLVAADLTAGNGRDTLFLARAVGEGGRVWAFDLQGEAIRRTEARLREAGLLGRVTLVRADHAELARHVREPLHAAMMNLGYLPGGDPTLVTHPPSTLRAVEETLRLLVPGGILTVVAYPGHPGGEEEAEALLAFARRATPHRARVVRSEVLGTKDPAPFLLVWEAV
;
A
#
# COMPACT_ATOMS: atom_id res chain seq x y z
N MET A 1 -10.42 43.56 -37.91
CA MET A 1 -11.15 44.51 -37.04
C MET A 1 -12.39 43.80 -36.56
N ASN A 2 -12.51 43.66 -35.23
CA ASN A 2 -13.63 43.16 -34.42
C ASN A 2 -14.41 41.93 -34.90
N ASP A 3 -14.18 40.81 -34.21
CA ASP A 3 -15.27 39.92 -33.80
C ASP A 3 -15.09 39.58 -32.31
N ALA A 4 -16.05 40.04 -31.51
CA ALA A 4 -16.08 39.89 -30.07
C ALA A 4 -16.73 38.55 -29.68
N LEU A 5 -16.11 37.84 -28.75
CA LEU A 5 -16.65 36.63 -28.11
C LEU A 5 -17.89 36.97 -27.26
N PRO A 6 -18.93 36.12 -27.23
CA PRO A 6 -20.08 36.34 -26.37
C PRO A 6 -19.76 35.96 -24.90
N SER A 7 -20.18 36.83 -23.97
CA SER A 7 -19.97 36.69 -22.53
C SER A 7 -20.86 35.58 -21.94
N LEU A 8 -20.27 34.65 -21.19
CA LEU A 8 -21.00 33.69 -20.37
C LEU A 8 -21.45 34.38 -19.07
N GLY A 9 -22.77 34.53 -18.90
CA GLY A 9 -23.38 35.02 -17.66
C GLY A 9 -23.28 34.01 -16.51
N PRO A 10 -23.52 34.45 -15.26
CA PRO A 10 -23.28 33.63 -14.08
C PRO A 10 -24.32 32.51 -13.92
N LEU A 11 -23.85 31.28 -13.68
CA LEU A 11 -24.67 30.13 -13.33
C LEU A 11 -25.35 30.38 -11.97
N ARG A 12 -26.69 30.51 -12.00
CA ARG A 12 -27.52 30.61 -10.80
C ARG A 12 -27.54 29.28 -10.06
N SER A 13 -27.31 29.34 -8.74
CA SER A 13 -27.48 28.25 -7.79
C SER A 13 -28.96 27.91 -7.59
N GLY A 14 -29.38 26.71 -8.02
CA GLY A 14 -30.68 26.14 -7.70
C GLY A 14 -30.56 25.20 -6.49
N ARG A 15 -31.19 25.56 -5.37
CA ARG A 15 -31.50 24.60 -4.30
C ARG A 15 -32.64 23.71 -4.80
N GLY A 16 -32.44 22.40 -4.75
CA GLY A 16 -33.42 21.37 -5.08
C GLY A 16 -33.28 20.20 -4.13
N SER A 17 -34.37 19.90 -3.45
CA SER A 17 -34.67 18.87 -2.47
C SER A 17 -34.12 17.45 -2.72
N SER A 18 -33.82 16.79 -1.61
CA SER A 18 -33.64 15.35 -1.40
C SER A 18 -34.60 14.47 -2.21
N VAL A 19 -34.04 13.58 -3.02
CA VAL A 19 -34.68 12.34 -3.47
C VAL A 19 -33.60 11.26 -3.53
N ASP A 20 -33.82 10.16 -2.82
CA ASP A 20 -33.07 8.92 -2.92
C ASP A 20 -32.97 8.46 -4.37
N GLY A 21 -31.77 8.57 -4.94
CA GLY A 21 -31.46 8.17 -6.30
C GLY A 21 -30.28 7.22 -6.29
N LYS A 22 -30.55 5.93 -6.49
CA LYS A 22 -29.58 4.97 -7.03
C LYS A 22 -28.93 5.63 -8.25
N GLY A 23 -27.69 6.10 -8.09
CA GLY A 23 -26.92 6.65 -9.20
C GLY A 23 -26.74 5.57 -10.25
N SER A 24 -27.42 5.75 -11.38
CA SER A 24 -27.19 4.99 -12.60
C SER A 24 -25.73 5.17 -13.01
N ASP A 25 -24.95 4.11 -12.83
CA ASP A 25 -23.63 3.94 -13.43
C ASP A 25 -23.74 4.28 -14.92
N LEU A 26 -22.99 5.28 -15.36
CA LEU A 26 -22.80 5.58 -16.77
C LEU A 26 -22.03 4.43 -17.42
N GLY A 27 -22.75 3.38 -17.84
CA GLY A 27 -22.53 2.64 -19.09
C GLY A 27 -21.13 2.14 -19.45
N CYS A 28 -20.19 2.04 -18.51
CA CYS A 28 -18.89 1.43 -18.72
C CYS A 28 -18.67 0.34 -17.66
N GLY A 29 -19.36 -0.78 -17.83
CA GLY A 29 -19.31 -1.95 -16.93
C GLY A 29 -17.97 -2.67 -16.86
N TYR A 30 -16.87 -2.01 -17.22
CA TYR A 30 -15.51 -2.53 -17.23
C TYR A 30 -14.50 -1.62 -16.51
N LEU A 31 -14.89 -0.42 -16.08
CA LEU A 31 -13.97 0.46 -15.35
C LEU A 31 -14.00 0.11 -13.86
N PRO A 32 -12.86 -0.27 -13.26
CA PRO A 32 -12.78 -0.49 -11.82
C PRO A 32 -13.22 0.77 -11.07
N SER A 33 -13.84 0.61 -9.90
CA SER A 33 -14.16 1.74 -9.02
C SER A 33 -12.89 2.57 -8.71
N SER A 34 -13.06 3.85 -8.34
CA SER A 34 -11.92 4.68 -7.92
C SER A 34 -11.11 4.04 -6.79
N PHE A 35 -11.79 3.29 -5.91
CA PHE A 35 -11.18 2.42 -4.89
C PHE A 35 -10.24 1.38 -5.50
N ALA A 36 -10.74 0.57 -6.45
CA ALA A 36 -9.96 -0.51 -7.05
C ALA A 36 -8.74 0.04 -7.80
N ARG A 37 -8.90 1.16 -8.52
CA ARG A 37 -7.79 1.84 -9.21
C ARG A 37 -6.66 2.26 -8.27
N MET A 38 -6.98 2.73 -7.06
CA MET A 38 -5.96 3.13 -6.08
C MET A 38 -5.18 1.94 -5.53
N VAL A 39 -5.86 0.83 -5.27
CA VAL A 39 -5.21 -0.42 -4.85
C VAL A 39 -4.32 -0.98 -5.97
N ASP A 40 -4.80 -1.00 -7.21
CA ASP A 40 -4.00 -1.42 -8.36
C ASP A 40 -2.75 -0.55 -8.52
N LEU A 41 -2.89 0.77 -8.36
CA LEU A 41 -1.76 1.70 -8.42
C LEU A 41 -0.74 1.42 -7.29
N ALA A 42 -1.21 1.17 -6.06
CA ALA A 42 -0.34 0.80 -4.94
C ALA A 42 0.45 -0.50 -5.26
N GLN A 43 -0.23 -1.52 -5.77
CA GLN A 43 0.40 -2.77 -6.19
C GLN A 43 1.42 -2.56 -7.32
N LEU A 44 1.16 -1.65 -8.27
CA LEU A 44 2.12 -1.31 -9.32
C LEU A 44 3.41 -0.70 -8.76
N PHE A 45 3.32 0.25 -7.83
CA PHE A 45 4.49 0.81 -7.16
C PHE A 45 5.31 -0.27 -6.44
N VAL A 46 4.62 -1.16 -5.70
CA VAL A 46 5.28 -2.27 -4.99
C VAL A 46 5.93 -3.25 -5.95
N CYS A 47 5.24 -3.62 -7.03
CA CYS A 47 5.77 -4.52 -8.04
C CYS A 47 7.04 -3.94 -8.68
N ALA A 48 7.04 -2.65 -9.01
CA ALA A 48 8.21 -1.95 -9.55
C ALA A 48 9.37 -1.92 -8.53
N ALA A 49 9.09 -1.61 -7.26
CA ALA A 49 10.11 -1.60 -6.20
C ALA A 49 10.75 -2.98 -5.98
N LEU A 50 9.94 -4.02 -5.79
CA LEU A 50 10.45 -5.38 -5.57
C LEU A 50 11.19 -5.92 -6.79
N SER A 51 10.79 -5.53 -8.01
CA SER A 51 11.51 -5.90 -9.23
C SER A 51 12.92 -5.31 -9.30
N ARG A 52 13.11 -4.06 -8.84
CA ARG A 52 14.44 -3.44 -8.75
C ARG A 52 15.37 -4.23 -7.82
N PHE A 53 14.86 -4.65 -6.65
CA PHE A 53 15.65 -5.46 -5.72
C PHE A 53 16.04 -6.82 -6.29
N ARG A 54 15.11 -7.52 -6.97
CA ARG A 54 15.42 -8.80 -7.63
C ARG A 54 16.47 -8.63 -8.73
N ALA A 55 16.36 -7.59 -9.54
CA ALA A 55 17.32 -7.31 -10.60
C ALA A 55 18.72 -7.07 -10.02
N ALA A 56 18.82 -6.25 -8.97
CA ALA A 56 20.09 -6.00 -8.28
C ALA A 56 20.70 -7.27 -7.67
N GLU A 57 19.88 -8.15 -7.10
CA GLU A 57 20.34 -9.43 -6.56
C GLU A 57 20.84 -10.38 -7.65
N ALA A 58 20.14 -10.45 -8.79
CA ALA A 58 20.55 -11.26 -9.93
C ALA A 58 21.87 -10.77 -10.54
N GLU A 59 22.04 -9.45 -10.68
CA GLU A 59 23.29 -8.84 -11.13
C GLU A 59 24.45 -9.13 -10.16
N ARG A 60 24.21 -9.11 -8.85
CA ARG A 60 25.22 -9.46 -7.84
C ARG A 60 25.68 -10.90 -7.98
N LYS A 61 24.74 -11.85 -8.10
CA LYS A 61 25.05 -13.28 -8.31
C LYS A 61 25.88 -13.50 -9.57
N LEU A 62 25.51 -12.84 -10.68
CA LEU A 62 26.27 -12.90 -11.94
C LEU A 62 27.69 -12.33 -11.82
N ARG A 63 27.92 -11.32 -10.98
CA ARG A 63 29.27 -10.78 -10.71
C ARG A 63 30.09 -11.72 -9.85
N ASP A 64 29.49 -12.28 -8.79
CA ASP A 64 30.14 -13.21 -7.88
C ASP A 64 30.57 -14.49 -8.63
N ASP A 65 29.72 -15.04 -9.51
CA ASP A 65 30.03 -16.21 -10.35
C ASP A 65 31.12 -15.96 -11.39
N ARG A 66 31.36 -14.69 -11.78
CA ARG A 66 32.38 -14.29 -12.76
C ARG A 66 33.71 -13.85 -12.14
N SER A 67 33.79 -13.75 -10.81
CA SER A 67 35.05 -13.44 -10.13
C SER A 67 36.05 -14.59 -10.32
N PRO A 68 37.32 -14.31 -10.70
CA PRO A 68 38.35 -15.34 -10.72
C PRO A 68 38.41 -16.02 -9.35
N PHE A 69 38.47 -17.35 -9.34
CA PHE A 69 38.59 -18.14 -8.13
C PHE A 69 39.97 -17.86 -7.50
N ASP A 70 40.04 -16.89 -6.60
CA ASP A 70 41.15 -16.76 -5.67
C ASP A 70 41.03 -17.90 -4.67
N GLY A 71 41.83 -18.96 -4.87
CA GLY A 71 41.85 -20.17 -4.05
C GLY A 71 42.14 -19.97 -2.56
N SER A 72 42.28 -18.72 -2.09
CA SER A 72 42.45 -18.38 -0.67
C SER A 72 41.14 -18.11 0.08
N ARG A 73 39.99 -17.99 -0.60
CA ARG A 73 38.69 -17.76 0.07
C ARG A 73 37.56 -18.48 -0.64
N ALA A 74 37.02 -19.54 -0.02
CA ALA A 74 35.76 -20.12 -0.46
C ALA A 74 34.69 -19.01 -0.49
N PRO A 75 33.91 -18.85 -1.57
CA PRO A 75 32.78 -17.95 -1.54
C PRO A 75 31.84 -18.44 -0.44
N GLU A 76 31.73 -17.70 0.66
CA GLU A 76 30.68 -18.00 1.62
C GLU A 76 29.35 -17.75 0.90
N PRO A 77 28.51 -18.78 0.71
CA PRO A 77 27.21 -18.57 0.11
C PRO A 77 26.44 -17.68 1.09
N SER A 78 26.33 -16.39 0.79
CA SER A 78 25.32 -15.55 1.41
C SER A 78 24.00 -16.14 0.97
N PRO A 79 23.20 -16.78 1.86
CA PRO A 79 21.90 -17.27 1.46
C PRO A 79 21.16 -16.08 0.90
N ALA A 80 20.68 -16.20 -0.35
CA ALA A 80 19.77 -15.25 -0.96
C ALA A 80 18.60 -15.05 0.01
N ARG A 81 18.68 -14.05 0.88
CA ARG A 81 17.60 -13.70 1.79
C ARG A 81 16.54 -13.11 0.88
N GLY A 82 15.50 -13.90 0.60
CA GLY A 82 14.42 -13.46 -0.25
C GLY A 82 13.80 -12.17 0.28
N LEU A 83 13.07 -11.47 -0.58
CA LEU A 83 12.51 -10.17 -0.23
C LEU A 83 11.50 -10.32 0.90
N VAL A 84 11.47 -9.32 1.77
CA VAL A 84 10.54 -9.24 2.89
C VAL A 84 9.57 -8.10 2.66
N ALA A 85 8.29 -8.38 2.77
CA ALA A 85 7.24 -7.36 2.69
C ALA A 85 6.26 -7.44 3.87
N ALA A 86 5.49 -6.37 4.07
CA ALA A 86 4.43 -6.32 5.07
C ALA A 86 3.10 -5.84 4.47
N ASP A 87 2.01 -6.54 4.77
CA ASP A 87 0.65 -6.06 4.65
C ASP A 87 0.17 -5.65 6.05
N LEU A 88 -0.05 -4.37 6.27
CA LEU A 88 -0.39 -3.84 7.59
C LEU A 88 -1.91 -3.78 7.83
N THR A 89 -2.71 -4.19 6.85
CA THR A 89 -4.18 -4.15 6.88
C THR A 89 -4.73 -5.30 6.04
N ALA A 90 -4.46 -6.55 6.46
CA ALA A 90 -4.63 -7.74 5.64
C ALA A 90 -6.06 -7.88 5.10
N GLY A 91 -7.06 -7.60 5.93
CA GLY A 91 -8.46 -7.57 5.55
C GLY A 91 -8.92 -8.87 4.90
N ASN A 92 -9.36 -8.79 3.63
CA ASN A 92 -9.75 -9.98 2.88
C ASN A 92 -8.55 -10.77 2.31
N GLY A 93 -7.32 -10.30 2.45
CA GLY A 93 -6.08 -10.95 2.02
C GLY A 93 -5.69 -10.73 0.55
N ARG A 94 -6.20 -9.68 -0.11
CA ARG A 94 -5.87 -9.41 -1.53
C ARG A 94 -4.43 -8.94 -1.68
N ASP A 95 -4.06 -7.91 -0.92
CA ASP A 95 -2.72 -7.35 -0.91
C ASP A 95 -1.72 -8.34 -0.32
N THR A 96 -2.09 -9.07 0.73
CA THR A 96 -1.27 -10.16 1.28
C THR A 96 -0.92 -11.22 0.22
N LEU A 97 -1.91 -11.68 -0.55
CA LEU A 97 -1.69 -12.65 -1.63
C LEU A 97 -0.81 -12.08 -2.74
N PHE A 98 -1.06 -10.81 -3.12
CA PHE A 98 -0.23 -10.10 -4.09
C PHE A 98 1.23 -10.04 -3.63
N LEU A 99 1.49 -9.62 -2.38
CA LEU A 99 2.83 -9.56 -1.81
C LEU A 99 3.48 -10.94 -1.75
N ALA A 100 2.74 -11.98 -1.34
CA ALA A 100 3.27 -13.35 -1.24
C ALA A 100 3.76 -13.89 -2.60
N ARG A 101 3.13 -13.46 -3.70
CA ARG A 101 3.59 -13.71 -5.07
C ARG A 101 4.78 -12.83 -5.43
N ALA A 102 4.72 -11.55 -5.09
CA ALA A 102 5.69 -10.55 -5.48
C ALA A 102 7.05 -10.67 -4.78
N VAL A 103 7.14 -11.23 -3.57
CA VAL A 103 8.42 -11.39 -2.84
C VAL A 103 9.34 -12.46 -3.43
N GLY A 104 8.83 -13.35 -4.29
CA GLY A 104 9.62 -14.38 -4.96
C GLY A 104 9.97 -15.57 -4.04
N GLU A 105 10.85 -16.44 -4.54
CA GLU A 105 11.33 -17.62 -3.80
C GLU A 105 12.20 -17.22 -2.61
N GLY A 106 12.02 -17.90 -1.47
CA GLY A 106 12.69 -17.57 -0.21
C GLY A 106 12.21 -16.27 0.46
N GLY A 107 11.32 -15.52 -0.20
CA GLY A 107 10.73 -14.30 0.34
C GLY A 107 9.66 -14.58 1.40
N ARG A 108 9.39 -13.56 2.23
CA ARG A 108 8.44 -13.65 3.34
C ARG A 108 7.52 -12.43 3.39
N VAL A 109 6.29 -12.64 3.86
CA VAL A 109 5.32 -11.59 4.09
C VAL A 109 4.83 -11.62 5.53
N TRP A 110 4.78 -10.46 6.17
CA TRP A 110 4.08 -10.27 7.44
C TRP A 110 2.71 -9.64 7.15
N ALA A 111 1.62 -10.23 7.65
CA ALA A 111 0.29 -9.70 7.42
C ALA A 111 -0.42 -9.43 8.76
N PHE A 112 -0.81 -8.17 8.98
CA PHE A 112 -1.42 -7.70 10.23
C PHE A 112 -2.90 -7.40 10.02
N ASP A 113 -3.71 -7.81 10.98
CA ASP A 113 -5.07 -7.30 11.12
C ASP A 113 -5.54 -7.46 12.57
N LEU A 114 -6.28 -6.47 13.08
CA LEU A 114 -6.85 -6.52 14.42
C LEU A 114 -7.97 -7.58 14.51
N GLN A 115 -8.70 -7.77 13.41
CA GLN A 115 -9.86 -8.64 13.34
C GLN A 115 -9.45 -10.09 13.10
N GLY A 116 -9.80 -10.99 14.03
CA GLY A 116 -9.57 -12.42 13.84
C GLY A 116 -10.28 -13.00 12.61
N GLU A 117 -11.36 -12.36 12.15
CA GLU A 117 -12.04 -12.72 10.90
C GLU A 117 -11.19 -12.41 9.66
N ALA A 118 -10.59 -11.22 9.58
CA ALA A 118 -9.71 -10.84 8.48
C ALA A 118 -8.52 -11.82 8.37
N ILE A 119 -7.94 -12.20 9.52
CA ILE A 119 -6.89 -13.22 9.58
C ILE A 119 -7.37 -14.54 8.99
N ARG A 120 -8.55 -15.05 9.36
CA ARG A 120 -9.10 -16.30 8.80
C ARG A 120 -9.38 -16.20 7.29
N ARG A 121 -9.94 -15.09 6.82
CA ARG A 121 -10.22 -14.86 5.38
C ARG A 121 -8.92 -14.83 4.58
N THR A 122 -7.90 -14.15 5.11
CA THR A 122 -6.57 -14.07 4.51
C THR A 122 -5.89 -15.45 4.48
N GLU A 123 -5.95 -16.19 5.59
CA GLU A 123 -5.40 -17.54 5.67
C GLU A 123 -6.04 -18.49 4.65
N ALA A 124 -7.37 -18.48 4.53
CA ALA A 124 -8.10 -19.31 3.58
C ALA A 124 -7.66 -19.02 2.13
N ARG A 125 -7.57 -17.73 1.76
CA ARG A 125 -7.10 -17.32 0.43
C ARG A 125 -5.66 -17.75 0.16
N LEU A 126 -4.78 -17.67 1.16
CA LEU A 126 -3.38 -18.10 1.02
C LEU A 126 -3.23 -19.61 0.90
N ARG A 127 -4.07 -20.39 1.63
CA ARG A 127 -4.13 -21.85 1.49
C ARG A 127 -4.56 -22.26 0.09
N GLU A 128 -5.63 -21.66 -0.42
CA GLU A 128 -6.14 -21.91 -1.77
C GLU A 128 -5.06 -21.65 -2.84
N ALA A 129 -4.25 -20.60 -2.64
CA ALA A 129 -3.15 -20.27 -3.54
C ALA A 129 -1.85 -21.07 -3.30
N GLY A 130 -1.79 -21.94 -2.27
CA GLY A 130 -0.57 -22.69 -1.92
C GLY A 130 0.57 -21.82 -1.39
N LEU A 131 0.28 -20.61 -0.87
CA LEU A 131 1.29 -19.61 -0.48
C LEU A 131 1.35 -19.35 1.03
N LEU A 132 0.53 -20.03 1.84
CA LEU A 132 0.50 -19.81 3.29
C LEU A 132 1.88 -19.97 3.95
N GLY A 133 2.72 -20.90 3.48
CA GLY A 133 4.07 -21.12 4.03
C GLY A 133 5.03 -19.94 3.90
N ARG A 134 4.68 -18.90 3.12
CA ARG A 134 5.48 -17.67 2.96
C ARG A 134 4.98 -16.51 3.80
N VAL A 135 3.87 -16.67 4.50
CA VAL A 135 3.19 -15.58 5.19
C VAL A 135 3.07 -15.86 6.69
N THR A 136 3.53 -14.92 7.50
CA THR A 136 3.27 -14.88 8.94
C THR A 136 2.05 -14.00 9.18
N LEU A 137 0.93 -14.60 9.58
CA LEU A 137 -0.29 -13.88 9.94
C LEU A 137 -0.22 -13.44 11.41
N VAL A 138 -0.42 -12.15 11.66
CA VAL A 138 -0.36 -11.55 13.00
C VAL A 138 -1.69 -10.89 13.31
N ARG A 139 -2.40 -11.43 14.30
CA ARG A 139 -3.60 -10.79 14.84
C ARG A 139 -3.21 -9.70 15.83
N ALA A 140 -2.88 -8.52 15.32
CA ALA A 140 -2.52 -7.35 16.11
C ALA A 140 -2.83 -6.07 15.33
N ASP A 141 -2.84 -4.94 16.03
CA ASP A 141 -2.86 -3.63 15.39
C ASP A 141 -1.54 -3.39 14.63
N HIS A 142 -1.59 -2.71 13.50
CA HIS A 142 -0.39 -2.39 12.70
C HIS A 142 0.61 -1.51 13.45
N ALA A 143 0.19 -0.75 14.47
CA ALA A 143 1.08 0.01 15.35
C ALA A 143 1.93 -0.88 16.25
N GLU A 144 1.73 -2.21 16.23
CA GLU A 144 2.59 -3.19 16.88
C GLU A 144 3.65 -3.78 15.95
N LEU A 145 3.80 -3.28 14.72
CA LEU A 145 4.76 -3.77 13.73
C LEU A 145 6.15 -4.06 14.32
N ALA A 146 6.75 -3.10 15.03
CA ALA A 146 8.10 -3.23 15.60
C ALA A 146 8.21 -4.30 16.71
N ARG A 147 7.09 -4.77 17.28
CA ARG A 147 7.09 -5.89 18.24
C ARG A 147 7.30 -7.23 17.55
N HIS A 148 6.82 -7.37 16.31
CA HIS A 148 6.79 -8.63 15.58
C HIS A 148 7.88 -8.70 14.49
N VAL A 149 8.16 -7.58 13.83
CA VAL A 149 9.10 -7.52 12.70
C VAL A 149 10.38 -6.83 13.13
N ARG A 150 11.49 -7.58 13.08
CA ARG A 150 12.85 -7.08 13.36
C ARG A 150 13.78 -7.13 12.14
N GLU A 151 13.33 -7.76 11.07
CA GLU A 151 14.07 -7.84 9.81
C GLU A 151 13.75 -6.62 8.91
N PRO A 152 14.69 -6.21 8.03
CA PRO A 152 14.46 -5.10 7.11
C PRO A 152 13.36 -5.41 6.09
N LEU A 153 12.59 -4.39 5.71
CA LEU A 153 11.48 -4.47 4.76
C LEU A 153 11.87 -3.88 3.40
N HIS A 154 11.44 -4.54 2.33
CA HIS A 154 11.59 -4.07 0.95
C HIS A 154 10.33 -3.37 0.44
N ALA A 155 9.17 -3.77 0.96
CA ALA A 155 7.89 -3.12 0.69
C ALA A 155 6.93 -3.26 1.87
N ALA A 156 6.05 -2.28 2.04
CA ALA A 156 4.91 -2.37 2.94
C ALA A 156 3.66 -1.76 2.30
N MET A 157 2.49 -2.31 2.61
CA MET A 157 1.19 -1.83 2.13
C MET A 157 0.24 -1.58 3.29
N MET A 158 -0.50 -0.48 3.21
CA MET A 158 -1.61 -0.11 4.09
C MET A 158 -2.79 0.30 3.23
N ASN A 159 -3.96 -0.19 3.60
CA ASN A 159 -5.23 0.17 3.01
C ASN A 159 -6.20 0.56 4.13
N LEU A 160 -6.41 1.87 4.29
CA LEU A 160 -7.12 2.41 5.45
C LEU A 160 -8.63 2.16 5.39
N GLY A 161 -9.31 2.42 6.50
CA GLY A 161 -10.75 2.23 6.63
C GLY A 161 -11.08 0.93 7.37
N TYR A 162 -12.15 0.27 6.95
CA TYR A 162 -12.73 -0.89 7.63
C TYR A 162 -12.79 -2.11 6.71
N LEU A 163 -12.86 -3.30 7.30
CA LEU A 163 -13.02 -4.57 6.55
C LEU A 163 -14.36 -4.62 5.82
N PRO A 164 -14.39 -4.80 4.48
CA PRO A 164 -15.65 -4.99 3.75
C PRO A 164 -16.42 -6.23 4.25
N GLY A 165 -17.66 -6.01 4.68
CA GLY A 165 -18.51 -7.05 5.25
C GLY A 165 -18.07 -7.52 6.64
N GLY A 166 -17.31 -6.71 7.37
CA GLY A 166 -16.98 -6.89 8.79
C GLY A 166 -17.69 -5.85 9.67
N ASP A 167 -17.24 -5.73 10.92
CA ASP A 167 -17.71 -4.70 11.86
C ASP A 167 -17.17 -3.31 11.46
N PRO A 168 -18.02 -2.34 11.07
CA PRO A 168 -17.58 -1.01 10.65
C PRO A 168 -17.08 -0.13 11.79
N THR A 169 -17.28 -0.53 13.06
CA THR A 169 -16.71 0.17 14.22
C THR A 169 -15.22 -0.10 14.39
N LEU A 170 -14.71 -1.16 13.78
CA LEU A 170 -13.29 -1.51 13.73
C LEU A 170 -12.69 -0.90 12.46
N VAL A 171 -12.21 0.34 12.61
CA VAL A 171 -11.67 1.18 11.55
C VAL A 171 -10.26 1.64 11.93
N THR A 172 -9.41 1.96 10.95
CA THR A 172 -8.12 2.60 11.21
C THR A 172 -8.30 3.98 11.84
N HIS A 173 -7.32 4.39 12.67
CA HIS A 173 -7.37 5.66 13.37
C HIS A 173 -6.01 6.39 13.32
N PRO A 174 -6.00 7.74 13.33
CA PRO A 174 -4.78 8.51 13.12
C PRO A 174 -3.60 8.12 14.03
N PRO A 175 -3.76 7.91 15.36
CA PRO A 175 -2.62 7.58 16.22
C PRO A 175 -1.94 6.24 15.88
N SER A 176 -2.72 5.19 15.58
CA SER A 176 -2.18 3.87 15.23
C SER A 176 -1.56 3.89 13.84
N THR A 177 -2.25 4.51 12.88
CA THR A 177 -1.80 4.64 11.49
C THR A 177 -0.47 5.41 11.40
N LEU A 178 -0.36 6.57 12.05
CA LEU A 178 0.89 7.35 12.03
C LEU A 178 2.04 6.60 12.69
N ARG A 179 1.78 5.86 13.78
CA ARG A 179 2.79 5.05 14.43
C ARG A 179 3.28 3.92 13.53
N ALA A 180 2.38 3.21 12.86
CA ALA A 180 2.76 2.16 11.91
C ALA A 180 3.54 2.69 10.72
N VAL A 181 3.15 3.86 10.18
CA VAL A 181 3.93 4.54 9.13
C VAL A 181 5.35 4.83 9.63
N GLU A 182 5.50 5.43 10.81
CA GLU A 182 6.83 5.76 11.35
C GLU A 182 7.70 4.51 11.62
N GLU A 183 7.12 3.46 12.22
CA GLU A 183 7.82 2.19 12.46
C GLU A 183 8.21 1.51 11.14
N THR A 184 7.34 1.54 10.14
CA THR A 184 7.63 1.00 8.81
C THR A 184 8.79 1.72 8.15
N LEU A 185 8.78 3.06 8.14
CA LEU A 185 9.86 3.84 7.55
C LEU A 185 11.22 3.58 8.20
N ARG A 186 11.25 3.20 9.49
CA ARG A 186 12.49 2.78 10.18
C ARG A 186 12.98 1.40 9.74
N LEU A 187 12.07 0.52 9.30
CA LEU A 187 12.38 -0.85 8.88
C LEU A 187 12.69 -0.97 7.38
N LEU A 188 12.26 -0.01 6.55
CA LEU A 188 12.52 -0.03 5.12
C LEU A 188 14.03 0.05 4.83
N VAL A 189 14.51 -0.82 3.93
CA VAL A 189 15.84 -0.68 3.32
C VAL A 189 15.85 0.52 2.36
N PRO A 190 17.03 1.11 2.06
CA PRO A 190 17.13 2.12 1.01
C PRO A 190 16.51 1.66 -0.31
N GLY A 191 15.66 2.49 -0.93
CA GLY A 191 14.85 2.18 -2.11
C GLY A 191 13.60 1.35 -1.84
N GLY A 192 13.40 0.89 -0.59
CA GLY A 192 12.18 0.22 -0.15
C GLY A 192 11.02 1.20 -0.04
N ILE A 193 9.80 0.70 -0.21
CA ILE A 193 8.61 1.57 -0.27
C ILE A 193 7.52 1.21 0.74
N LEU A 194 6.76 2.22 1.16
CA LEU A 194 5.48 2.07 1.85
C LEU A 194 4.38 2.72 1.01
N THR A 195 3.33 1.98 0.70
CA THR A 195 2.11 2.51 0.06
C THR A 195 0.98 2.60 1.06
N VAL A 196 0.31 3.75 1.16
CA VAL A 196 -0.89 3.95 1.99
C VAL A 196 -2.01 4.48 1.13
N VAL A 197 -3.09 3.70 0.99
CA VAL A 197 -4.33 4.15 0.34
C VAL A 197 -5.26 4.72 1.40
N ALA A 198 -5.66 5.98 1.25
CA ALA A 198 -6.53 6.69 2.18
C ALA A 198 -7.92 6.96 1.56
N TYR A 199 -8.96 6.88 2.40
CA TYR A 199 -10.36 7.07 2.00
C TYR A 199 -11.03 8.17 2.83
N PRO A 200 -10.98 9.44 2.41
CA PRO A 200 -11.50 10.52 3.25
C PRO A 200 -13.04 10.52 3.36
N GLY A 201 -13.74 9.87 2.43
CA GLY A 201 -15.21 9.92 2.31
C GLY A 201 -16.02 9.04 3.27
N HIS A 202 -15.44 8.54 4.37
CA HIS A 202 -16.16 7.80 5.41
C HIS A 202 -15.98 8.47 6.79
N PRO A 203 -16.84 8.19 7.79
CA PRO A 203 -16.67 8.71 9.15
C PRO A 203 -15.26 8.44 9.68
N GLY A 204 -14.55 9.48 10.13
CA GLY A 204 -13.17 9.42 10.60
C GLY A 204 -12.09 9.39 9.51
N GLY A 205 -12.44 9.12 8.25
CA GLY A 205 -11.49 9.01 7.15
C GLY A 205 -10.84 10.35 6.77
N GLU A 206 -11.58 11.46 6.87
CA GLU A 206 -11.05 12.80 6.62
C GLU A 206 -9.95 13.18 7.64
N GLU A 207 -10.21 12.97 8.93
CA GLU A 207 -9.25 13.22 10.01
C GLU A 207 -7.95 12.40 9.83
N GLU A 208 -8.10 11.11 9.49
CA GLU A 208 -6.95 10.23 9.24
C GLU A 208 -6.16 10.65 7.99
N ALA A 209 -6.84 11.04 6.92
CA ALA A 209 -6.22 11.55 5.71
C ALA A 209 -5.45 12.86 5.95
N GLU A 210 -6.03 13.81 6.70
CA GLU A 210 -5.37 15.05 7.06
C GLU A 210 -4.11 14.82 7.90
N ALA A 211 -4.20 13.93 8.90
CA ALA A 211 -3.07 13.56 9.73
C ALA A 211 -1.91 12.97 8.92
N LEU A 212 -2.22 12.07 7.96
CA LEU A 212 -1.22 11.50 7.05
C LEU A 212 -0.58 12.54 6.13
N LEU A 213 -1.39 13.45 5.57
CA LEU A 213 -0.86 14.53 4.72
C LEU A 213 0.00 15.51 5.52
N ALA A 214 -0.35 15.80 6.77
CA ALA A 214 0.47 16.60 7.66
C ALA A 214 1.79 15.90 8.00
N PHE A 215 1.76 14.59 8.25
CA PHE A 215 2.95 13.77 8.48
C PHE A 215 3.86 13.73 7.25
N ALA A 216 3.31 13.43 6.06
CA ALA A 216 4.02 13.46 4.78
C ALA A 216 4.64 14.86 4.51
N ARG A 217 3.89 15.91 4.83
CA ARG A 217 4.29 17.33 4.97
C ARG A 217 5.67 17.53 5.64
N ARG A 218 5.83 16.85 6.78
CA ARG A 218 6.94 17.03 7.72
C ARG A 218 8.07 16.03 7.52
N ALA A 219 7.85 14.99 6.70
CA ALA A 219 8.83 13.94 6.48
C ALA A 219 10.15 14.57 6.03
N THR A 220 11.21 14.36 6.83
CA THR A 220 12.52 14.93 6.54
C THR A 220 13.00 14.41 5.19
N PRO A 221 13.35 15.26 4.22
CA PRO A 221 13.74 14.82 2.87
C PRO A 221 14.90 13.81 2.83
N HIS A 222 15.67 13.75 3.92
CA HIS A 222 16.79 12.83 4.11
C HIS A 222 16.40 11.40 4.55
N ARG A 223 15.13 11.14 4.91
CA ARG A 223 14.68 9.80 5.35
C ARG A 223 13.81 9.10 4.32
N ALA A 224 12.90 9.83 3.69
CA ALA A 224 12.04 9.29 2.65
C ALA A 224 11.55 10.41 1.74
N ARG A 225 11.30 10.07 0.47
CA ARG A 225 10.56 10.91 -0.48
C ARG A 225 9.12 10.46 -0.51
N VAL A 226 8.18 11.39 -0.62
CA VAL A 226 6.74 11.09 -0.61
C VAL A 226 6.09 11.56 -1.90
N VAL A 227 5.37 10.66 -2.56
CA VAL A 227 4.52 10.95 -3.72
C VAL A 227 3.06 10.80 -3.32
N ARG A 228 2.22 11.78 -3.71
CA ARG A 228 0.76 11.67 -3.66
C ARG A 228 0.22 11.42 -5.06
N SER A 229 -0.70 10.48 -5.21
CA SER A 229 -1.46 10.23 -6.44
C SER A 229 -2.95 10.21 -6.13
N GLU A 230 -3.77 10.81 -6.99
CA GLU A 230 -5.23 10.92 -6.82
C GLU A 230 -5.95 10.66 -8.15
N VAL A 231 -7.18 10.13 -8.10
CA VAL A 231 -8.04 10.02 -9.28
C VAL A 231 -9.00 11.20 -9.33
N LEU A 232 -8.79 12.10 -10.29
CA LEU A 232 -9.66 13.24 -10.53
C LEU A 232 -10.99 12.82 -11.18
N GLY A 233 -12.02 13.65 -11.03
CA GLY A 233 -13.35 13.40 -11.61
C GLY A 233 -14.07 12.21 -10.97
N THR A 234 -13.79 11.91 -9.70
CA THR A 234 -14.44 10.84 -8.92
C THR A 234 -15.17 11.42 -7.71
N LYS A 235 -15.47 10.60 -6.69
CA LYS A 235 -16.09 11.06 -5.44
C LYS A 235 -15.27 12.19 -4.82
N ASP A 236 -15.93 13.11 -4.14
CA ASP A 236 -15.32 14.21 -3.40
C ASP A 236 -15.72 14.11 -1.92
N PRO A 237 -14.76 13.97 -0.97
CA PRO A 237 -13.32 13.85 -1.19
C PRO A 237 -12.90 12.52 -1.84
N ALA A 238 -11.92 12.60 -2.76
CA ALA A 238 -11.44 11.44 -3.52
C ALA A 238 -10.46 10.58 -2.71
N PRO A 239 -10.50 9.25 -2.86
CA PRO A 239 -9.41 8.39 -2.40
C PRO A 239 -8.08 8.78 -3.05
N PHE A 240 -7.01 8.71 -2.29
CA PHE A 240 -5.65 8.99 -2.77
C PHE A 240 -4.66 7.97 -2.23
N LEU A 241 -3.53 7.85 -2.93
CA LEU A 241 -2.40 7.03 -2.58
C LEU A 241 -1.23 7.92 -2.15
N LEU A 242 -0.62 7.58 -1.03
CA LEU A 242 0.70 8.07 -0.64
C LEU A 242 1.73 6.96 -0.81
N VAL A 243 2.87 7.29 -1.41
CA VAL A 243 4.01 6.38 -1.57
C VAL A 243 5.23 7.02 -0.94
N TRP A 244 5.75 6.42 0.14
CA TRP A 244 7.05 6.75 0.68
C TRP A 244 8.11 5.84 0.07
N GLU A 245 9.21 6.40 -0.41
CA GLU A 245 10.42 5.66 -0.78
C GLU A 245 11.56 6.07 0.15
N ALA A 246 12.14 5.09 0.85
CA ALA A 246 13.27 5.30 1.76
C ALA A 246 14.54 5.68 0.97
N VAL A 247 15.27 6.69 1.46
CA VAL A 247 16.50 7.23 0.84
C VAL A 247 17.73 6.69 1.54
#